data_AF-A0A9X8VJH8-F1
#
_entry.id   AF-A0A9X8VJH8-F1
#
_cell.length_a   1.000
_cell.length_b   1.000
_cell.length_c   1.000
_cell.angle_alpha   90.00
_cell.angle_beta   90.00
_cell.angle_gamma   90.00
#
_symmetry.space_group_name_H-M   'P 1'
#
loop_
_entity.id
_entity.type
_entity.pdbx_description
1 polymer ?
#
loop_
_entity_poly.entity_id
_entity_poly.type
_entity_poly.pdbx_seq_one_letter_code
_entity_poly.pdbx_strand_id
1 'polypeptide(L)'
;PPMDPHVMAARGYQPFIDLLRANMTSCGALRIDHVMALLRLWWIPYGETADRGAYVKYPVDDLLAVLALESQRHRCMVIGEDLGTVPVEIVGKLRDSGVYSYKVLYFESDGEHHFRAPQAYPVQAMATITTHDLPTLRGYWQSDDLTLGNRLGLYPDAEILRALFADRE
;
A
#
# COMPACT_ATOMS: atom_id res chain seq x y z
N PRO A 1 2.67 -17.56 1.00
CA PRO A 1 2.67 -17.93 -0.44
C PRO A 1 1.56 -17.16 -1.15
N PRO A 2 1.76 -16.67 -2.38
CA PRO A 2 0.75 -15.92 -3.10
C PRO A 2 -0.40 -16.82 -3.56
N MET A 3 -1.62 -16.27 -3.65
CA MET A 3 -2.76 -16.96 -4.25
C MET A 3 -2.58 -17.05 -5.76
N ASP A 4 -2.72 -18.22 -6.37
CA ASP A 4 -2.61 -18.35 -7.83
C ASP A 4 -3.78 -17.62 -8.53
N PRO A 5 -3.50 -16.60 -9.38
CA PRO A 5 -4.55 -15.83 -10.03
C PRO A 5 -5.42 -16.67 -10.96
N HIS A 6 -4.88 -17.71 -11.59
CA HIS A 6 -5.63 -18.59 -12.49
C HIS A 6 -6.61 -19.48 -11.71
N VAL A 7 -6.17 -20.00 -10.55
CA VAL A 7 -7.04 -20.82 -9.69
C VAL A 7 -8.14 -19.97 -9.08
N MET A 8 -7.83 -18.73 -8.66
CA MET A 8 -8.84 -17.80 -8.16
C MET A 8 -9.92 -17.50 -9.20
N ALA A 9 -9.53 -17.23 -10.45
CA ALA A 9 -10.46 -17.03 -11.55
C ALA A 9 -11.27 -18.30 -11.87
N ALA A 10 -10.62 -19.46 -11.93
CA ALA A 10 -11.28 -20.75 -12.18
C ALA A 10 -12.31 -21.14 -11.10
N ARG A 11 -12.14 -20.63 -9.87
CA ARG A 11 -13.09 -20.79 -8.76
C ARG A 11 -14.18 -19.70 -8.73
N GLY A 12 -14.33 -18.90 -9.80
CA GLY A 12 -15.31 -17.83 -9.88
C GLY A 12 -15.11 -16.76 -8.80
N TYR A 13 -13.85 -16.46 -8.46
CA TYR A 13 -13.46 -15.49 -7.42
C TYR A 13 -13.91 -15.83 -5.99
N GLN A 14 -14.45 -17.03 -5.74
CA GLN A 14 -14.96 -17.42 -4.44
C GLN A 14 -13.98 -17.20 -3.27
N PRO A 15 -12.67 -17.53 -3.39
CA PRO A 15 -11.72 -17.25 -2.30
C PRO A 15 -11.60 -15.77 -1.94
N PHE A 16 -11.69 -14.87 -2.93
CA PHE A 16 -11.63 -13.42 -2.71
C PHE A 16 -12.95 -12.91 -2.11
N ILE A 17 -14.09 -13.40 -2.60
CA ILE A 17 -15.42 -13.09 -2.06
C ILE A 17 -15.51 -13.47 -0.57
N ASP A 18 -15.08 -14.68 -0.22
CA ASP A 18 -15.10 -15.17 1.17
C ASP A 18 -14.19 -14.33 2.08
N LEU A 19 -13.02 -13.94 1.58
CA LEU A 19 -12.10 -13.05 2.29
C LEU A 19 -12.75 -11.70 2.59
N LEU A 20 -13.41 -11.08 1.61
CA LEU A 20 -14.08 -9.79 1.81
C LEU A 20 -15.23 -9.90 2.80
N ARG A 21 -16.11 -10.91 2.66
CA ARG A 21 -17.23 -11.13 3.58
C ARG A 21 -16.78 -11.29 5.01
N ALA A 22 -15.76 -12.13 5.24
CA ALA A 22 -15.20 -12.34 6.57
C ALA A 22 -14.68 -11.03 7.19
N ASN A 23 -14.04 -10.17 6.40
CA ASN A 23 -13.43 -8.93 6.88
C ASN A 23 -14.38 -7.71 6.89
N MET A 24 -15.55 -7.79 6.25
CA MET A 24 -16.55 -6.71 6.19
C MET A 24 -17.77 -6.94 7.10
N THR A 25 -17.86 -8.07 7.81
CA THR A 25 -19.09 -8.48 8.54
C THR A 25 -19.52 -7.52 9.65
N SER A 26 -18.59 -6.84 10.34
CA SER A 26 -18.90 -6.04 11.53
C SER A 26 -18.09 -4.75 11.63
N CYS A 27 -17.78 -4.13 10.49
CA CYS A 27 -17.06 -2.86 10.42
C CYS A 27 -17.67 -1.94 9.34
N GLY A 28 -17.52 -0.62 9.52
CA GLY A 28 -17.96 0.38 8.54
C GLY A 28 -16.92 0.72 7.47
N ALA A 29 -15.66 0.29 7.68
CA ALA A 29 -14.57 0.50 6.75
C ALA A 29 -13.56 -0.65 6.79
N LEU A 30 -12.98 -0.99 5.64
CA LEU A 30 -11.92 -1.97 5.48
C LEU A 30 -10.69 -1.32 4.83
N ARG A 31 -9.53 -1.42 5.48
CA ARG A 31 -8.24 -1.13 4.87
C ARG A 31 -7.74 -2.36 4.13
N ILE A 32 -7.49 -2.24 2.82
CA ILE A 32 -6.78 -3.26 2.04
C ILE A 32 -5.32 -2.88 2.03
N ASP A 33 -4.52 -3.68 2.73
CA ASP A 33 -3.06 -3.59 2.71
C ASP A 33 -2.53 -3.91 1.32
N HIS A 34 -1.54 -3.14 0.85
CA HIS A 34 -0.92 -3.28 -0.46
C HIS A 34 -1.96 -3.43 -1.59
N VAL A 35 -2.82 -2.42 -1.80
CA VAL A 35 -3.98 -2.52 -2.71
C VAL A 35 -3.57 -2.81 -4.16
N MET A 36 -2.31 -2.54 -4.51
CA MET A 36 -1.69 -2.95 -5.77
C MET A 36 -1.76 -4.46 -6.03
N ALA A 37 -1.94 -5.29 -5.00
CA ALA A 37 -2.15 -6.73 -5.11
C ALA A 37 -3.34 -7.11 -6.01
N LEU A 38 -4.33 -6.22 -6.15
CA LEU A 38 -5.44 -6.41 -7.08
C LEU A 38 -4.98 -6.40 -8.55
N LEU A 39 -3.85 -5.77 -8.83
CA LEU A 39 -3.25 -5.67 -10.17
C LEU A 39 -2.06 -6.60 -10.34
N ARG A 40 -1.14 -6.62 -9.38
CA ARG A 40 0.09 -7.42 -9.46
C ARG A 40 0.70 -7.65 -8.09
N LEU A 41 1.41 -8.77 -7.94
CA LEU A 41 2.28 -9.03 -6.80
C LEU A 41 3.70 -9.32 -7.27
N TRP A 42 4.68 -8.88 -6.49
CA TRP A 42 6.09 -9.23 -6.69
C TRP A 42 6.33 -10.63 -6.13
N TRP A 43 6.49 -11.63 -7.01
CA TRP A 43 6.73 -13.01 -6.61
C TRP A 43 8.23 -13.29 -6.63
N ILE A 44 8.72 -13.89 -5.54
CA ILE A 44 10.12 -14.31 -5.40
C ILE A 44 10.13 -15.84 -5.39
N PRO A 45 10.96 -16.49 -6.24
CA PRO A 45 11.16 -17.94 -6.17
C PRO A 45 11.58 -18.36 -4.76
N TYR A 46 11.06 -19.49 -4.29
CA TYR A 46 11.32 -19.95 -2.93
C TYR A 46 12.82 -20.15 -2.69
N GLY A 47 13.36 -19.47 -1.67
CA GLY A 47 14.78 -19.52 -1.30
C GLY A 47 15.66 -18.41 -1.89
N GLU A 48 15.12 -17.59 -2.81
CA GLU A 48 15.85 -16.49 -3.44
C GLU A 48 15.63 -15.16 -2.69
N THR A 49 16.47 -14.17 -3.02
CA THR A 49 16.39 -12.79 -2.51
C THR A 49 15.42 -11.91 -3.30
N ALA A 50 15.02 -10.76 -2.74
CA ALA A 50 13.97 -9.91 -3.32
C ALA A 50 14.29 -9.36 -4.72
N ASP A 51 15.57 -9.18 -5.06
CA ASP A 51 16.05 -8.76 -6.38
C ASP A 51 15.83 -9.82 -7.48
N ARG A 52 15.50 -11.06 -7.12
CA ARG A 52 15.22 -12.16 -8.06
C ARG A 52 13.73 -12.30 -8.41
N GLY A 53 12.89 -11.41 -7.91
CA GLY A 53 11.46 -11.50 -8.16
C GLY A 53 11.01 -10.99 -9.52
N ALA A 54 9.72 -11.18 -9.79
CA ALA A 54 9.03 -10.62 -10.94
C ALA A 54 7.57 -10.30 -10.59
N TYR A 55 6.97 -9.36 -11.31
CA TYR A 55 5.55 -9.07 -11.16
C TYR A 55 4.69 -10.13 -11.84
N VAL A 56 3.78 -10.75 -11.07
CA VAL A 56 2.70 -11.62 -11.57
C VAL A 56 1.40 -10.83 -11.53
N LYS A 57 0.66 -10.82 -12.65
CA LYS A 57 -0.57 -10.05 -12.81
C LYS A 57 -1.79 -10.75 -12.20
N TYR A 58 -2.71 -9.93 -11.69
CA TYR A 58 -4.04 -10.31 -11.19
C TYR A 58 -5.12 -9.61 -12.02
N PRO A 59 -6.34 -10.18 -12.13
CA PRO A 59 -7.42 -9.62 -12.95
C PRO A 59 -8.07 -8.41 -12.26
N VAL A 60 -7.40 -7.27 -12.28
CA VAL A 60 -7.75 -6.06 -11.50
C VAL A 60 -9.19 -5.58 -11.71
N ASP A 61 -9.70 -5.62 -12.93
CA ASP A 61 -11.03 -5.09 -13.24
C ASP A 61 -12.13 -5.94 -12.59
N ASP A 62 -12.01 -7.27 -12.68
CA ASP A 62 -12.93 -8.20 -12.03
C ASP A 62 -12.83 -8.10 -10.50
N LEU A 63 -11.61 -7.99 -9.96
CA LEU A 63 -11.41 -7.88 -8.52
C LEU A 63 -11.97 -6.56 -7.96
N LEU A 64 -11.81 -5.44 -8.65
CA LEU A 64 -12.41 -4.17 -8.25
C LEU A 64 -13.94 -4.21 -8.31
N ALA A 65 -14.51 -4.86 -9.33
CA ALA A 65 -15.95 -5.04 -9.44
C ALA A 65 -16.51 -5.89 -8.28
N VAL A 66 -15.86 -7.01 -7.94
CA VAL A 66 -16.22 -7.85 -6.79
C VAL A 66 -16.08 -7.09 -5.48
N LEU A 67 -14.99 -6.33 -5.33
CA LEU A 67 -14.74 -5.50 -4.14
C LEU A 67 -15.82 -4.45 -3.93
N ALA A 68 -16.18 -3.72 -4.99
CA ALA A 68 -17.25 -2.72 -4.94
C ALA A 68 -18.61 -3.36 -4.60
N LEU A 69 -18.91 -4.53 -5.18
CA LEU A 69 -20.14 -5.27 -4.89
C LEU A 69 -20.23 -5.70 -3.42
N GLU A 70 -19.18 -6.31 -2.89
CA GLU A 70 -19.18 -6.75 -1.49
C GLU A 70 -19.12 -5.55 -0.52
N SER A 71 -18.40 -4.48 -0.87
CA SER A 71 -18.43 -3.19 -0.14
C SER A 71 -19.85 -2.63 0.00
N GLN A 72 -20.61 -2.57 -1.11
CA GLN A 72 -22.00 -2.11 -1.09
C GLN A 72 -22.91 -3.02 -0.27
N ARG A 73 -22.79 -4.34 -0.41
CA ARG A 73 -23.61 -5.33 0.34
C ARG A 73 -23.41 -5.22 1.86
N HIS A 74 -22.20 -4.91 2.30
CA HIS A 74 -21.87 -4.79 3.73
C HIS A 74 -21.97 -3.36 4.26
N ARG A 75 -22.22 -2.36 3.39
CA ARG A 75 -22.13 -0.93 3.74
C ARG A 75 -20.77 -0.60 4.38
N CYS A 76 -19.71 -1.16 3.82
CA CYS A 76 -18.35 -1.06 4.33
C CYS A 76 -17.48 -0.34 3.30
N MET A 77 -17.04 0.89 3.60
CA MET A 77 -16.19 1.65 2.69
C MET A 77 -14.78 1.03 2.61
N VAL A 78 -14.07 1.27 1.50
CA VAL A 78 -12.75 0.68 1.28
C VAL A 78 -11.69 1.76 1.23
N ILE A 79 -10.62 1.55 1.99
CA ILE A 79 -9.40 2.36 1.94
C ILE A 79 -8.29 1.46 1.41
N GLY A 80 -7.72 1.79 0.26
CA GLY A 80 -6.58 1.08 -0.30
C GLY A 80 -5.29 1.71 0.21
N GLU A 81 -4.42 0.93 0.84
CA GLU A 81 -3.05 1.36 1.07
C GLU A 81 -2.30 1.33 -0.28
N ASP A 82 -2.08 2.52 -0.83
CA ASP A 82 -1.43 2.77 -2.12
C ASP A 82 -0.11 3.53 -1.93
N LEU A 83 0.79 3.03 -1.08
CA LEU A 83 2.12 3.60 -0.85
C LEU A 83 3.19 2.89 -1.68
N GLY A 84 4.32 3.59 -1.87
CA GLY A 84 5.48 3.06 -2.59
C GLY A 84 5.33 3.08 -4.11
N THR A 85 5.75 1.99 -4.78
CA THR A 85 5.80 1.92 -6.26
C THR A 85 4.44 1.60 -6.86
N VAL A 86 3.56 2.61 -6.92
CA VAL A 86 2.20 2.48 -7.45
C VAL A 86 2.19 2.61 -8.98
N PRO A 87 1.69 1.61 -9.73
CA PRO A 87 1.52 1.74 -11.17
C PRO A 87 0.49 2.81 -11.54
N VAL A 88 0.82 3.69 -12.49
CA VAL A 88 -0.11 4.74 -12.96
C VAL A 88 -1.46 4.15 -13.42
N GLU A 89 -1.44 2.94 -13.97
CA GLU A 89 -2.65 2.23 -14.44
C GLU A 89 -3.67 1.92 -13.33
N ILE A 90 -3.26 1.78 -12.06
CA ILE A 90 -4.18 1.44 -10.96
C ILE A 90 -4.79 2.68 -10.30
N VAL A 91 -4.11 3.83 -10.37
CA VAL A 91 -4.51 5.06 -9.66
C VAL A 91 -5.90 5.53 -10.10
N GLY A 92 -6.17 5.56 -11.41
CA GLY A 92 -7.48 5.90 -11.95
C GLY A 92 -8.55 4.87 -11.56
N LYS A 93 -8.22 3.58 -11.71
CA LYS A 93 -9.15 2.47 -11.41
C LYS A 93 -9.61 2.47 -9.95
N LEU A 94 -8.70 2.69 -9.00
CA LEU A 94 -9.03 2.79 -7.57
C LEU A 94 -9.96 3.97 -7.30
N ARG A 95 -9.63 5.14 -7.86
CA ARG A 95 -10.43 6.35 -7.72
C ARG A 95 -11.85 6.14 -8.24
N ASP A 96 -11.97 5.66 -9.47
CA ASP A 96 -13.24 5.48 -10.16
C ASP A 96 -14.09 4.36 -9.53
N SER A 97 -13.44 3.40 -8.86
CA SER A 97 -14.11 2.36 -8.05
C SER A 97 -14.51 2.82 -6.64
N GLY A 98 -14.25 4.09 -6.28
CA GLY A 98 -14.60 4.65 -4.97
C GLY A 98 -13.67 4.21 -3.83
N VAL A 99 -12.50 3.65 -4.13
CA VAL A 99 -11.50 3.28 -3.12
C VAL A 99 -10.79 4.54 -2.63
N TYR A 100 -10.74 4.74 -1.32
CA TYR A 100 -10.03 5.86 -0.70
C TYR A 100 -8.53 5.59 -0.72
N SER A 101 -7.75 6.57 -1.16
CA SER A 101 -6.28 6.53 -1.13
C SER A 101 -5.76 6.71 0.31
N TYR A 102 -4.49 6.40 0.54
CA TYR A 102 -3.80 6.59 1.80
C TYR A 102 -2.70 7.64 1.63
N LYS A 103 -2.75 8.71 2.43
CA LYS A 103 -1.82 9.84 2.36
C LYS A 103 -1.07 9.97 3.68
N VAL A 104 0.24 9.74 3.64
CA VAL A 104 1.11 9.82 4.82
C VAL A 104 1.92 11.10 4.71
N LEU A 105 1.84 11.97 5.72
CA LEU A 105 2.47 13.29 5.73
C LEU A 105 3.93 13.26 5.24
N TYR A 106 4.72 12.30 5.71
CA TYR A 106 6.14 12.17 5.37
C TYR A 106 6.42 11.98 3.87
N PHE A 107 5.44 11.52 3.09
CA PHE A 107 5.59 11.27 1.66
C PHE A 107 4.92 12.32 0.79
N GLU A 108 4.19 13.26 1.39
CA GLU A 108 3.44 14.30 0.68
C GLU A 108 4.30 15.55 0.47
N SER A 109 5.52 15.36 -0.04
CA SER A 109 6.40 16.42 -0.52
C SER A 109 6.83 16.15 -1.97
N ASP A 110 7.23 17.20 -2.68
CA ASP A 110 7.90 17.03 -3.97
C ASP A 110 9.39 16.67 -3.81
N GLY A 111 10.12 16.56 -4.92
CA GLY A 111 11.56 16.27 -4.93
C GLY A 111 12.44 17.41 -4.40
N GLU A 112 11.85 18.56 -4.04
CA GLU A 112 12.52 19.71 -3.43
C GLU A 112 12.07 19.91 -1.96
N HIS A 113 11.42 18.91 -1.36
CA HIS A 113 10.89 18.93 0.01
C HIS A 113 9.79 19.97 0.28
N HIS A 114 9.11 20.46 -0.77
CA HIS A 114 7.91 21.28 -0.56
C HIS A 114 6.71 20.39 -0.23
N PHE A 115 6.23 20.51 1.01
CA PHE A 115 5.05 19.78 1.46
C PHE A 115 3.78 20.24 0.74
N ARG A 116 2.94 19.27 0.37
CA ARG A 116 1.61 19.51 -0.19
C ARG A 116 0.79 20.36 0.77
N ALA A 117 0.23 21.46 0.25
CA ALA A 117 -0.69 22.29 1.02
C ALA A 117 -1.92 21.47 1.48
N PRO A 118 -2.44 21.67 2.70
CA PRO A 118 -3.57 20.90 3.21
C PRO A 118 -4.80 20.87 2.28
N GLN A 119 -5.07 21.98 1.58
CA GLN A 119 -6.19 22.12 0.65
C GLN A 119 -6.00 21.35 -0.65
N ALA A 120 -4.77 20.94 -0.96
CA ALA A 120 -4.41 20.19 -2.16
C ALA A 120 -4.42 18.66 -1.93
N TYR A 121 -4.76 18.19 -0.72
CA TYR A 121 -4.97 16.77 -0.48
C TYR A 121 -6.25 16.29 -1.18
N PRO A 122 -6.25 15.10 -1.78
CA PRO A 122 -7.43 14.56 -2.43
C PRO A 122 -8.53 14.29 -1.40
N VAL A 123 -9.77 14.68 -1.74
CA VAL A 123 -10.94 14.46 -0.87
C VAL A 123 -11.19 12.97 -0.62
N GLN A 124 -10.96 12.12 -1.62
CA GLN A 124 -11.11 10.67 -1.53
C GLN A 124 -9.84 10.00 -0.99
N ALA A 125 -9.40 10.40 0.21
CA ALA A 125 -8.27 9.80 0.87
C ALA A 125 -8.36 9.88 2.40
N MET A 126 -7.64 8.98 3.07
CA MET A 126 -7.33 9.07 4.49
C MET A 126 -5.95 9.69 4.66
N ALA A 127 -5.87 10.82 5.36
CA ALA A 127 -4.61 11.46 5.71
C ALA A 127 -4.14 11.02 7.11
N THR A 128 -2.86 10.67 7.24
CA THR A 128 -2.21 10.29 8.49
C THR A 128 -0.85 10.96 8.61
N ILE A 129 -0.34 11.09 9.83
CA ILE A 129 1.04 11.57 10.05
C ILE A 129 2.04 10.46 9.73
N THR A 130 1.78 9.26 10.24
CA THR A 130 2.65 8.09 10.15
C THR A 130 1.79 6.81 10.14
N THR A 131 2.41 5.66 9.91
CA THR A 131 1.78 4.33 10.00
C THR A 131 2.51 3.48 11.04
N HIS A 132 2.08 2.23 11.22
CA HIS A 132 2.78 1.29 12.08
C HIS A 132 4.12 0.80 11.49
N ASP A 133 4.34 0.97 10.18
CA ASP A 133 5.59 0.64 9.49
C ASP A 133 6.64 1.76 9.54
N LEU A 134 6.23 2.93 10.01
CA LEU A 134 7.01 4.16 9.96
C LEU A 134 7.33 4.67 11.35
N PRO A 135 8.38 5.49 11.50
CA PRO A 135 8.68 6.09 12.80
C PRO A 135 7.50 6.91 13.33
N THR A 136 7.39 6.98 14.65
CA THR A 136 6.55 8.00 15.30
C THR A 136 7.03 9.40 14.91
N LEU A 137 6.20 10.44 15.11
CA LEU A 137 6.61 11.82 14.81
C LEU A 137 7.92 12.23 15.50
N ARG A 138 8.10 11.83 16.77
CA ARG A 138 9.37 12.04 17.49
C ARG A 138 10.51 11.28 16.81
N GLY A 139 10.31 10.00 16.52
CA GLY A 139 11.35 9.17 15.90
C GLY A 139 11.77 9.68 14.52
N TYR A 140 10.81 10.18 13.73
CA TYR A 140 11.07 10.79 12.43
C TYR A 140 11.93 12.06 12.61
N TRP A 141 11.51 12.94 13.52
CA TRP A 141 12.19 14.21 13.80
C TRP A 141 13.61 14.03 14.35
N GLN A 142 13.87 12.92 15.05
CA GLN A 142 15.17 12.62 15.66
C GLN A 142 16.02 11.65 14.81
N SER A 143 15.53 11.21 13.66
CA SER A 143 16.17 10.18 12.82
C SER A 143 16.46 8.88 13.57
N ASP A 144 15.59 8.53 14.51
CA ASP A 144 15.71 7.33 15.34
C ASP A 144 15.54 6.05 14.52
N ASP A 145 14.71 6.10 13.47
CA ASP A 145 14.52 5.02 12.51
C ASP A 145 15.82 4.68 11.76
N LEU A 146 16.55 5.72 11.30
CA LEU A 146 17.82 5.55 10.61
C LEU A 146 18.90 5.02 11.55
N THR A 147 18.97 5.58 12.76
CA THR A 147 19.93 5.17 13.79
C THR A 147 19.69 3.74 14.26
N LEU A 148 18.42 3.36 14.51
CA LEU A 148 18.05 2.01 14.89
C LEU A 148 18.25 1.03 13.74
N GLY A 149 17.83 1.38 12.51
CA GLY A 149 18.01 0.55 11.33
C GLY A 149 19.47 0.24 11.05
N ASN A 150 20.38 1.21 11.22
CA ASN A 150 21.81 0.98 11.11
C ASN A 150 22.32 -0.02 12.16
N ARG A 151 21.92 0.13 13.43
CA ARG A 151 22.27 -0.83 14.51
C ARG A 151 21.77 -2.24 14.25
N LEU A 152 20.66 -2.39 13.52
CA LEU A 152 20.08 -3.67 13.14
C LEU A 152 20.61 -4.21 11.80
N GLY A 153 21.52 -3.50 11.12
CA GLY A 153 22.11 -3.92 9.86
C GLY A 153 21.22 -3.74 8.63
N LEU A 154 20.17 -2.90 8.71
CA LEU A 154 19.28 -2.61 7.57
C LEU A 154 19.94 -1.72 6.51
N TYR A 155 20.96 -0.96 6.89
CA TYR A 155 21.69 -0.05 6.01
C TYR A 155 23.16 -0.49 5.92
N PRO A 156 23.49 -1.53 5.14
CA PRO A 156 24.86 -2.01 5.00
C PRO A 156 25.75 -1.04 4.21
N ASP A 157 25.14 -0.16 3.41
CA ASP A 157 25.82 0.86 2.61
C ASP A 157 25.85 2.21 3.36
N ALA A 158 27.05 2.65 3.76
CA ALA A 158 27.26 3.88 4.50
C ALA A 158 27.10 5.16 3.65
N GLU A 159 27.19 5.08 2.33
CA GLU A 159 26.88 6.21 1.44
C GLU A 159 25.37 6.42 1.35
N ILE A 160 24.61 5.33 1.18
CA ILE A 160 23.14 5.39 1.21
C ILE A 160 22.66 5.90 2.57
N LEU A 161 23.20 5.38 3.69
CA LEU A 161 22.79 5.85 5.02
C LEU A 161 23.05 7.35 5.22
N ARG A 162 24.20 7.85 4.76
CA ARG A 162 24.52 9.29 4.84
C ARG A 162 23.55 10.14 4.02
N ALA A 163 23.17 9.68 2.83
CA ALA A 163 22.16 10.36 2.01
C ALA A 163 20.80 10.40 2.72
N LEU A 164 20.37 9.29 3.35
CA LEU A 164 19.09 9.25 4.10
C LEU A 164 19.05 10.23 5.27
N PHE A 165 20.17 10.42 5.98
CA PHE A 165 20.25 11.45 7.02
C PHE A 165 20.19 12.86 6.44
N ALA A 166 20.82 13.11 5.30
CA ALA A 166 20.80 14.42 4.64
C ALA A 166 19.41 14.76 4.09
N ASP A 167 18.71 13.79 3.48
CA ASP A 167 17.35 13.97 2.95
C ASP A 167 16.30 14.20 4.05
N ARG A 168 16.62 13.87 5.32
CA ARG A 168 15.72 14.03 6.48
C ARG A 168 15.75 15.44 7.07
N GLU A 169 16.86 16.17 6.92
CA GLU A 169 17.10 17.53 7.47
C GLU A 169 16.47 18.61 6.59
#